data_AF-A0A447MT10-F1
#
_entry.id   AF-A0A447MT10-F1
#
_cell.length_a   1.000
_cell.length_b   1.000
_cell.length_c   1.000
_cell.angle_alpha   90.00
_cell.angle_beta   90.00
_cell.angle_gamma   90.00
#
_symmetry.space_group_name_H-M   'P 1'
#
loop_
_entity.id
_entity.type
_entity.pdbx_description
1 polymer ?
#
loop_
_entity_poly.entity_id
_entity_poly.type
_entity_poly.pdbx_seq_one_letter_code
_entity_poly.pdbx_strand_id
1 'polypeptide(L)'
;MSGGLVTAAYIVAAILFIFSLAGLSKHETSRQGNNFGIAGMAIALLATIFGPDTGNVAWILVAMIIGGAIGIRMAKKVEMTEMPELVAILHSFVGLAAVLVGFNSYLYHDASLAPVLVNIHLTEVFLRYLYWRSHFHWIDRSVW
;
A
#
# COMPACT_ATOMS: atom_id res chain seq x y z
N MET A 1 -18.72 10.90 0.66
CA MET A 1 -18.67 11.10 2.13
C MET A 1 -18.23 12.52 2.44
N SER A 2 -18.55 13.08 3.62
CA SER A 2 -17.93 14.36 4.03
C SER A 2 -16.43 14.16 4.30
N GLY A 3 -15.59 15.14 3.96
CA GLY A 3 -14.13 15.03 4.11
C GLY A 3 -13.70 14.66 5.54
N GLY A 4 -14.36 15.23 6.56
CA GLY A 4 -14.10 14.89 7.96
C GLY A 4 -14.39 13.43 8.32
N LEU A 5 -15.40 12.81 7.69
CA LEU A 5 -15.70 11.38 7.90
C LEU A 5 -14.63 10.48 7.27
N VAL A 6 -14.08 10.88 6.12
CA VAL A 6 -12.96 10.15 5.48
C VAL A 6 -11.71 10.22 6.35
N THR A 7 -11.37 11.40 6.88
CA THR A 7 -10.23 11.55 7.81
C THR A 7 -10.42 10.72 9.08
N ALA A 8 -11.62 10.73 9.67
CA ALA A 8 -11.92 9.91 10.84
C ALA A 8 -11.76 8.40 10.53
N ALA A 9 -12.24 7.95 9.36
CA ALA A 9 -12.09 6.56 8.93
C ALA A 9 -10.60 6.16 8.77
N TYR A 10 -9.75 7.05 8.25
CA TYR A 10 -8.31 6.79 8.15
C TYR A 10 -7.63 6.68 9.53
N ILE A 11 -8.03 7.50 10.51
CA ILE A 11 -7.53 7.39 11.88
C ILE A 11 -7.94 6.05 12.50
N VAL A 12 -9.21 5.66 12.34
CA VAL A 12 -9.70 4.37 12.84
C VAL A 12 -8.95 3.21 12.17
N ALA A 13 -8.74 3.26 10.86
CA ALA A 13 -7.98 2.24 10.14
C ALA A 13 -6.53 2.16 10.65
N ALA A 14 -5.87 3.30 10.90
CA ALA A 14 -4.52 3.33 11.45
C ALA A 14 -4.42 2.67 12.83
N ILE A 15 -5.39 2.95 13.73
CA ILE A 15 -5.45 2.31 15.05
C ILE A 15 -5.63 0.79 14.92
N LEU A 16 -6.49 0.33 14.01
CA LEU A 16 -6.69 -1.10 13.75
C LEU A 16 -5.42 -1.77 13.22
N PHE A 17 -4.64 -1.11 12.37
CA PHE A 17 -3.34 -1.63 11.92
C PHE A 17 -2.32 -1.73 13.06
N ILE A 18 -2.30 -0.77 13.99
CA ILE A 18 -1.44 -0.85 15.19
C ILE A 18 -1.83 -2.06 16.04
N PHE A 19 -3.13 -2.28 16.28
CA PHE A 19 -3.59 -3.47 17.00
C PHE A 19 -3.34 -4.78 16.24
N SER A 20 -3.40 -4.77 14.91
CA SER A 20 -3.03 -5.92 14.08
C SER A 20 -1.58 -6.33 14.30
N LEU A 21 -0.64 -5.37 14.26
CA LEU A 21 0.79 -5.64 14.48
C LEU A 21 1.07 -6.10 15.92
N ALA A 22 0.42 -5.48 16.90
CA ALA A 22 0.52 -5.90 18.30
C ALA A 22 -0.01 -7.33 18.51
N GLY A 23 -1.15 -7.67 17.89
CA GLY A 23 -1.76 -8.99 17.99
C GLY A 23 -0.97 -10.11 17.31
N LEU A 24 -0.28 -9.80 16.21
CA LEU A 24 0.60 -10.73 15.50
C LEU A 24 1.88 -11.08 16.31
N SER A 25 2.25 -10.26 17.29
CA SER A 25 3.46 -10.46 18.09
C SER A 25 3.32 -11.57 19.15
N LYS A 26 2.11 -12.08 19.40
CA LYS A 26 1.86 -13.20 20.31
C LYS A 26 1.09 -14.31 19.59
N HIS A 27 1.56 -15.55 19.69
CA HIS A 27 0.92 -16.69 19.01
C HIS A 27 -0.55 -16.88 19.41
N GLU A 28 -0.89 -16.67 20.68
CA GLU A 28 -2.26 -16.79 21.20
C GLU A 28 -3.24 -15.79 20.56
N THR A 29 -2.78 -14.56 20.27
CA THR A 29 -3.60 -13.48 19.70
C THR A 29 -3.42 -13.33 18.19
N SER A 30 -2.57 -14.13 17.56
CA SER A 30 -2.19 -14.00 16.13
C SER A 30 -3.40 -14.00 15.18
N ARG A 31 -4.40 -14.86 15.42
CA ARG A 31 -5.64 -14.90 14.64
C ARG A 31 -6.47 -13.63 14.80
N GLN A 32 -6.57 -13.10 16.01
CA GLN A 32 -7.29 -11.86 16.28
C GLN A 32 -6.57 -10.67 15.64
N GLY A 33 -5.22 -10.64 15.73
CA GLY A 33 -4.37 -9.65 15.06
C GLY A 33 -4.65 -9.58 13.56
N ASN A 34 -4.66 -10.73 12.86
CA ASN A 34 -4.95 -10.77 11.43
C ASN A 34 -6.36 -10.24 11.08
N ASN A 35 -7.37 -10.53 11.91
CA ASN A 35 -8.73 -10.02 11.70
C ASN A 35 -8.80 -8.50 11.84
N PHE A 36 -8.07 -7.90 12.80
CA PHE A 36 -7.96 -6.44 12.90
C PHE A 36 -7.32 -5.83 11.67
N GLY A 37 -6.29 -6.49 11.10
CA GLY A 37 -5.66 -6.07 9.84
C GLY A 37 -6.63 -6.09 8.65
N ILE A 38 -7.42 -7.17 8.51
CA ILE A 38 -8.46 -7.28 7.47
C ILE A 38 -9.50 -6.17 7.63
N ALA A 39 -10.00 -5.95 8.85
CA ALA A 39 -10.98 -4.90 9.12
C ALA A 39 -10.42 -3.49 8.84
N GLY A 40 -9.18 -3.22 9.25
CA GLY A 40 -8.49 -1.95 8.98
C GLY A 40 -8.32 -1.68 7.48
N MET A 41 -7.87 -2.68 6.73
CA MET A 41 -7.73 -2.57 5.26
C MET A 41 -9.08 -2.35 4.57
N ALA A 42 -10.14 -3.06 5.00
CA ALA A 42 -11.49 -2.88 4.46
C ALA A 42 -12.02 -1.45 4.68
N ILE A 43 -11.86 -0.91 5.90
CA ILE A 43 -12.29 0.46 6.21
C ILE A 43 -11.51 1.48 5.37
N ALA A 44 -10.19 1.31 5.24
CA ALA A 44 -9.36 2.19 4.43
C ALA A 44 -9.80 2.21 2.97
N LEU A 45 -10.02 1.04 2.35
CA LEU A 45 -10.47 0.94 0.96
C LEU A 45 -11.84 1.58 0.76
N LEU A 46 -12.79 1.33 1.66
CA LEU A 46 -14.12 1.93 1.58
C LEU A 46 -14.04 3.46 1.71
N ALA A 47 -13.26 3.97 2.65
CA ALA A 47 -13.06 5.41 2.82
C ALA A 47 -12.44 6.06 1.58
N THR A 48 -11.49 5.40 0.91
CA THR A 48 -10.88 5.87 -0.34
C THR A 48 -11.86 5.82 -1.51
N ILE A 49 -12.67 4.76 -1.64
CA ILE A 49 -13.64 4.63 -2.75
C ILE A 49 -14.80 5.64 -2.61
N PHE A 50 -15.31 5.85 -1.40
CA PHE A 50 -16.43 6.76 -1.12
C PHE A 50 -15.98 8.20 -0.79
N GLY A 51 -14.69 8.50 -0.97
CA GLY A 51 -14.11 9.82 -0.83
C GLY A 51 -14.66 10.82 -1.86
N PRO A 52 -14.61 12.13 -1.57
CA PRO A 52 -15.12 13.16 -2.46
C PRO A 52 -14.30 13.34 -3.74
N ASP A 53 -13.02 12.98 -3.73
CA ASP A 53 -12.07 13.21 -4.84
C ASP A 53 -11.86 11.98 -5.75
N THR A 54 -12.65 10.93 -5.56
CA THR A 54 -12.43 9.64 -6.22
C THR A 54 -13.08 9.61 -7.61
N GLY A 55 -12.29 9.91 -8.65
CA GLY A 55 -12.70 9.74 -10.05
C GLY A 55 -12.63 8.30 -10.54
N ASN A 56 -13.46 7.92 -11.51
CA ASN A 56 -13.38 6.64 -12.24
C ASN A 56 -13.34 5.38 -11.35
N VAL A 57 -14.21 5.33 -10.33
CA VAL A 57 -14.31 4.20 -9.37
C VAL A 57 -14.42 2.83 -10.05
N ALA A 58 -15.09 2.74 -11.21
CA ALA A 58 -15.19 1.50 -11.99
C ALA A 58 -13.81 0.95 -12.39
N TRP A 59 -12.89 1.81 -12.85
CA TRP A 59 -11.53 1.40 -13.21
C TRP A 59 -10.71 0.98 -11.99
N ILE A 60 -10.88 1.66 -10.86
CA ILE A 60 -10.24 1.30 -9.59
C ILE A 60 -10.69 -0.09 -9.15
N LEU A 61 -12.00 -0.36 -9.19
CA LEU A 61 -12.55 -1.66 -8.80
C LEU A 61 -12.08 -2.79 -9.73
N VAL A 62 -12.06 -2.56 -11.05
CA VAL A 62 -11.56 -3.54 -12.02
C VAL A 62 -10.09 -3.86 -11.76
N ALA A 63 -9.24 -2.84 -11.60
CA ALA A 63 -7.83 -3.02 -11.29
C ALA A 63 -7.62 -3.75 -9.95
N MET A 64 -8.42 -3.43 -8.94
CA MET A 64 -8.37 -4.08 -7.62
C MET A 64 -8.77 -5.55 -7.69
N ILE A 65 -9.82 -5.91 -8.43
CA ILE A 65 -10.26 -7.30 -8.61
C ILE A 65 -9.19 -8.09 -9.35
N ILE A 66 -8.61 -7.55 -10.42
CA ILE A 66 -7.56 -8.22 -11.19
C ILE A 66 -6.31 -8.43 -10.31
N GLY A 67 -5.83 -7.37 -9.66
CA GLY A 67 -4.66 -7.45 -8.78
C GLY A 67 -4.86 -8.38 -7.59
N GLY A 68 -6.02 -8.30 -6.94
CA GLY A 68 -6.41 -9.17 -5.83
C GLY A 68 -6.53 -10.63 -6.24
N ALA A 69 -7.15 -10.93 -7.40
CA ALA A 69 -7.29 -12.28 -7.91
C ALA A 69 -5.92 -12.93 -8.21
N ILE A 70 -5.01 -12.18 -8.85
CA ILE A 70 -3.63 -12.63 -9.11
C ILE A 70 -2.89 -12.86 -7.79
N GLY A 71 -2.98 -11.92 -6.84
CA GLY A 71 -2.34 -12.04 -5.53
C GLY A 71 -2.81 -13.28 -4.75
N ILE A 72 -4.12 -13.54 -4.72
CA ILE A 72 -4.69 -14.73 -4.06
C ILE A 72 -4.24 -16.01 -4.75
N ARG A 73 -4.20 -16.02 -6.10
CA ARG A 73 -3.76 -17.18 -6.88
C ARG A 73 -2.31 -17.54 -6.59
N MET A 74 -1.43 -16.54 -6.49
CA MET A 74 -0.01 -16.75 -6.15
C MET A 74 0.13 -17.20 -4.70
N ALA A 75 -0.53 -16.54 -3.75
CA ALA A 75 -0.45 -16.89 -2.33
C ALA A 75 -0.91 -18.32 -2.00
N LYS A 76 -1.87 -18.86 -2.76
CA LYS A 76 -2.37 -20.24 -2.56
C LYS A 76 -1.47 -21.34 -3.15
N LYS A 77 -0.57 -20.99 -4.07
CA LYS A 77 0.20 -21.98 -4.86
C LYS A 77 1.59 -22.28 -4.26
N VAL A 78 2.10 -21.38 -3.40
CA VAL A 78 3.47 -21.45 -2.89
C VAL A 78 3.60 -22.46 -1.74
N GLU A 79 4.67 -23.25 -1.79
CA GLU A 79 5.00 -24.21 -0.74
C GLU A 79 5.51 -23.50 0.53
N MET A 80 5.32 -24.10 1.71
CA MET A 80 5.75 -23.52 2.99
C MET A 80 7.28 -23.25 3.06
N THR A 81 8.06 -23.85 2.18
CA THR A 81 9.52 -23.69 2.02
C THR A 81 9.90 -22.43 1.25
N GLU A 82 9.05 -21.98 0.32
CA GLU A 82 9.27 -20.82 -0.57
C GLU A 82 8.65 -19.53 -0.01
N MET A 83 8.17 -19.56 1.24
CA MET A 83 7.59 -18.40 1.93
C MET A 83 8.49 -17.15 1.87
N PRO A 84 9.83 -17.23 2.00
CA PRO A 84 10.70 -16.06 1.85
C PRO A 84 10.65 -15.42 0.45
N GLU A 85 10.60 -16.24 -0.61
CA GLU A 85 10.60 -15.76 -2.00
C GLU A 85 9.28 -15.08 -2.36
N LEU A 86 8.15 -15.67 -1.94
CA LEU A 86 6.84 -15.06 -2.17
C LEU A 86 6.73 -13.67 -1.51
N VAL A 87 7.25 -13.52 -0.28
CA VAL A 87 7.25 -12.23 0.43
C VAL A 87 8.12 -11.21 -0.31
N ALA A 88 9.28 -11.61 -0.83
CA ALA A 88 10.16 -10.74 -1.61
C ALA A 88 9.49 -10.23 -2.90
N ILE A 89 8.79 -11.10 -3.63
CA ILE A 89 8.04 -10.73 -4.83
C ILE A 89 6.89 -9.76 -4.47
N LEU A 90 6.09 -10.06 -3.45
CA LEU A 90 4.98 -9.21 -3.04
C LEU A 90 5.45 -7.82 -2.57
N HIS A 91 6.58 -7.75 -1.86
CA HIS A 91 7.15 -6.48 -1.43
C HIS A 91 7.69 -5.66 -2.62
N SER A 92 8.25 -6.32 -3.63
CA SER A 92 8.69 -5.67 -4.87
C SER A 92 7.53 -5.01 -5.63
N PHE A 93 6.34 -5.61 -5.62
CA PHE A 93 5.13 -5.03 -6.21
C PHE A 93 4.65 -3.77 -5.48
N VAL A 94 4.69 -3.75 -4.15
CA VAL A 94 4.34 -2.55 -3.36
C VAL A 94 5.27 -1.40 -3.69
N GLY A 95 6.57 -1.68 -3.82
CA GLY A 95 7.55 -0.70 -4.23
C GLY A 95 7.36 -0.19 -5.67
N LEU A 96 7.05 -1.09 -6.62
CA LEU A 96 6.73 -0.70 -7.99
C LEU A 96 5.48 0.20 -8.05
N ALA A 97 4.44 -0.12 -7.29
CA ALA A 97 3.25 0.71 -7.16
C ALA A 97 3.59 2.11 -6.64
N ALA A 98 4.47 2.23 -5.64
CA ALA A 98 4.93 3.51 -5.11
C ALA A 98 5.68 4.35 -6.17
N VAL A 99 6.48 3.71 -7.03
CA VAL A 99 7.17 4.38 -8.15
C VAL A 99 6.18 4.84 -9.21
N LEU A 100 5.21 4.01 -9.59
CA LEU A 100 4.18 4.38 -10.57
C LEU A 100 3.31 5.54 -10.09
N VAL A 101 2.93 5.54 -8.81
CA VAL A 101 2.20 6.65 -8.19
C VAL A 101 3.08 7.91 -8.16
N GLY A 102 4.38 7.79 -7.84
CA GLY A 102 5.33 8.90 -7.90
C GLY A 102 5.49 9.48 -9.31
N PHE A 103 5.56 8.63 -10.33
CA PHE A 103 5.65 9.06 -11.73
C PHE A 103 4.37 9.78 -12.19
N ASN A 104 3.20 9.23 -11.86
CA ASN A 104 1.93 9.91 -12.11
C ASN A 104 1.86 11.27 -11.42
N SER A 105 2.28 11.32 -10.15
CA SER A 105 2.32 12.55 -9.35
C SER A 105 3.31 13.59 -9.89
N TYR A 106 4.42 13.16 -10.51
CA TYR A 106 5.37 14.05 -11.19
C TYR A 106 4.78 14.68 -12.45
N LEU A 107 4.04 13.89 -13.26
CA LEU A 107 3.44 14.37 -14.50
C LEU A 107 2.29 15.37 -14.28
N TYR A 108 1.52 15.18 -13.20
CA TYR A 108 0.32 15.97 -12.91
C TYR A 108 0.54 16.99 -11.77
N HIS A 109 1.77 17.35 -11.44
CA HIS A 109 2.02 18.38 -10.43
C HIS A 109 1.57 19.78 -10.93
N ASP A 110 0.96 20.58 -10.06
CA ASP A 110 0.57 21.94 -10.39
C ASP A 110 1.82 22.85 -10.43
N ALA A 111 2.17 23.31 -11.63
CA ALA A 111 3.33 24.18 -11.85
C ALA A 111 3.14 25.61 -11.32
N SER A 112 1.93 25.96 -10.85
CA SER A 112 1.60 27.27 -10.27
C SER A 112 1.82 27.36 -8.75
N LEU A 113 2.29 26.30 -8.11
CA LEU A 113 2.58 26.29 -6.68
C LEU A 113 3.87 27.05 -6.35
N ALA A 114 3.99 27.52 -5.10
CA ALA A 114 5.21 28.18 -4.63
C ALA A 114 6.44 27.29 -4.89
N PRO A 115 7.60 27.85 -5.32
CA PRO A 115 8.79 27.06 -5.67
C PRO A 115 9.25 26.08 -4.59
N VAL A 116 9.02 26.41 -3.31
CA VAL A 116 9.32 25.54 -2.17
C VAL A 116 8.45 24.27 -2.17
N LEU A 117 7.15 24.39 -2.46
CA LEU A 117 6.24 23.23 -2.53
C LEU A 117 6.63 22.29 -3.66
N VAL A 118 7.02 22.84 -4.82
CA VAL A 118 7.49 22.05 -5.96
C VAL A 118 8.77 21.30 -5.58
N ASN A 119 9.73 21.95 -4.92
CA ASN A 119 10.96 21.29 -4.48
C ASN A 119 10.70 20.17 -3.46
N ILE A 120 9.77 20.36 -2.52
CA ILE A 120 9.37 19.32 -1.56
C ILE A 120 8.74 18.13 -2.30
N HIS A 121 7.82 18.39 -3.22
CA HIS A 121 7.15 17.38 -4.04
C HIS A 121 8.14 16.56 -4.87
N LEU A 122 9.06 17.24 -5.58
CA LEU A 122 10.10 16.58 -6.37
C LEU A 122 11.05 15.76 -5.49
N THR A 123 11.39 16.25 -4.30
CA THR A 123 12.21 15.50 -3.34
C THR A 123 11.48 14.25 -2.86
N GLU A 124 10.19 14.33 -2.55
CA GLU A 124 9.37 13.18 -2.15
C GLU A 124 9.31 12.12 -3.27
N VAL A 125 9.01 12.54 -4.51
CA VAL A 125 8.98 11.64 -5.67
C VAL A 125 10.35 10.98 -5.89
N PHE A 126 11.44 11.75 -5.77
CA PHE A 126 12.80 11.23 -5.88
C PHE A 126 13.12 10.21 -4.78
N LEU A 127 12.71 10.47 -3.54
CA LEU A 127 12.88 9.55 -2.42
C LEU A 127 12.13 8.23 -2.64
N ARG A 128 10.90 8.28 -3.17
CA ARG A 128 10.13 7.05 -3.52
C ARG A 128 10.88 6.17 -4.52
N TYR A 129 11.47 6.79 -5.56
CA TYR A 129 12.30 6.07 -6.53
C TYR A 129 13.58 5.49 -5.92
N LEU A 130 14.29 6.30 -5.12
CA LEU A 130 15.54 5.88 -4.48
C LEU A 130 15.31 4.73 -3.50
N TYR A 131 14.21 4.77 -2.74
CA TYR A 131 13.81 3.71 -1.82
C TYR A 131 13.55 2.40 -2.55
N TRP A 132 12.82 2.44 -3.66
CA TRP A 132 12.57 1.22 -4.44
C TRP A 132 13.86 0.62 -5.00
N ARG A 133 14.75 1.46 -5.54
CA ARG A 133 16.04 1.03 -6.09
C ARG A 133 16.94 0.37 -5.03
N SER A 134 17.00 0.94 -3.82
CA SER A 134 17.84 0.40 -2.75
C SER A 134 17.29 -0.91 -2.18
N HIS A 135 15.96 -1.04 -2.09
CA HIS A 135 15.31 -2.24 -1.57
C HIS A 135 15.37 -3.42 -2.55
N PHE A 136 15.26 -3.16 -3.86
CA PHE A 136 15.39 -4.20 -4.89
C PHE A 136 16.79 -4.85 -4.88
N HIS A 137 17.83 -4.04 -4.60
CA HIS A 137 19.20 -4.54 -4.48
C HIS A 137 19.42 -5.39 -3.21
N TRP A 138 18.59 -5.22 -2.17
CA TRP A 138 18.62 -6.05 -0.96
C TRP A 138 17.97 -7.41 -1.20
N ILE A 139 16.85 -7.44 -1.92
CA ILE A 139 16.14 -8.67 -2.28
C ILE A 139 17.04 -9.62 -3.10
N ASP A 140 17.78 -9.08 -4.07
CA ASP A 140 18.74 -9.85 -4.88
C ASP A 140 19.89 -10.46 -4.05
N ARG A 141 20.24 -9.83 -2.92
CA ARG A 141 21.34 -10.27 -2.04
C ARG A 141 20.94 -11.21 -0.91
N SER A 142 19.65 -11.33 -0.59
CA SER A 142 19.16 -12.18 0.51
C SER A 142 18.60 -13.53 0.07
N VAL A 143 18.53 -13.78 -1.24
CA VAL A 143 18.04 -15.04 -1.85
C VAL A 143 19.21 -16.00 -2.15
N TRP A 144 20.44 -15.66 -1.73
CA TRP A 144 21.64 -16.50 -1.82
C TRP A 144 22.37 -16.58 -0.47
#